data_AF-A0A9C8NYQ1-F1
#
_entry.id   AF-A0A9C8NYQ1-F1
#
_cell.length_a   1.000
_cell.length_b   1.000
_cell.length_c   1.000
_cell.angle_alpha   90.00
_cell.angle_beta   90.00
_cell.angle_gamma   90.00
#
_symmetry.space_group_name_H-M   'P 1'
#
loop_
_entity.id
_entity.type
_entity.pdbx_description
1 polymer ?
#
loop_
_entity_poly.entity_id
_entity_poly.type
_entity_poly.pdbx_seq_one_letter_code
_entity_poly.pdbx_strand_id
1 'polypeptide(L)'
;MQRLIDGRFADALASIVSTRITFMEEGKEVVMPNVVDYPHSVQEGLNNLQKPRGMPGRKSGITLVESAEELARLSSNKLAILVGYHEGSTKGGGNFIYQPEGSGLRIGEWLLQPGQTVTPYHFGALESGLDDDSGDALQQFFNFCATPEARDYPIYAGGSFGTSIPLMAEGLRYVYGFDLAIQGLESMDDVLTVKDCRGSTWMGKINIRVSKENSLSRRTGVNGVRIDNSRGARLCDFSVSAGSGWAVYFGAGNNNMSTVGNISAVDMGASTRSNQQHKVTANGYSNFERNTLWQSTTIALTADSVIPSDAHQVERAFWISAAGEPYKIRSFNRDNHTITVYPMVPDAEQVLGENQLVYGGGVCCYSGGHTAKGRVGHVYPMRSGIGLWLTGQSSANVDGYTGQFNGIDIAMGANPENAFGGSFIGSVYFEASRVADLVFVNQVSSFSYGSIFGSCASLNTDKWWSLGYKRSNTPPRLGGKQLFPIAFMNNGELWTPGGGREMNYDSARYVANSSSPVSYHAQPSRNTTEIHLTANSQGERFRGVTPIVFHLYGQRGSNGSYHQSIPVTCEEGYTINGKPSPLTLQNRDAPITLYALLENGNNWIVTLTEHQTL
;
A
#
# COMPACT_ATOMS: atom_id res chain seq x y z
N MET A 1 -32.51 29.65 8.74
CA MET A 1 -31.38 30.25 9.48
C MET A 1 -31.09 29.52 10.80
N GLN A 2 -32.10 29.05 11.55
CA GLN A 2 -31.89 28.19 12.73
C GLN A 2 -31.22 26.82 12.42
N ARG A 3 -31.50 26.20 11.26
CA ARG A 3 -30.84 24.94 10.82
C ARG A 3 -29.36 25.08 10.45
N LEU A 4 -28.80 26.29 10.45
CA LEU A 4 -27.40 26.57 10.14
C LEU A 4 -26.54 26.74 11.41
N ILE A 5 -27.17 26.75 12.59
CA ILE A 5 -26.51 26.85 13.89
C ILE A 5 -26.30 25.46 14.51
N ASP A 6 -27.25 24.53 14.33
CA ASP A 6 -27.14 23.18 14.91
C ASP A 6 -26.13 22.27 14.17
N GLY A 7 -25.82 22.57 12.90
CA GLY A 7 -24.86 21.79 12.11
C GLY A 7 -23.39 22.12 12.38
N ARG A 8 -23.08 23.30 12.95
CA ARG A 8 -21.68 23.74 13.18
C ARG A 8 -21.16 23.45 14.59
N PHE A 9 -22.04 23.05 15.52
CA PHE A 9 -21.63 22.65 16.88
C PHE A 9 -21.16 21.19 16.94
N ALA A 10 -21.64 20.33 16.03
CA ALA A 10 -21.22 18.93 15.92
C ALA A 10 -19.82 18.77 15.28
N ASP A 11 -19.49 19.61 14.28
CA ASP A 11 -18.19 19.54 13.59
C ASP A 11 -17.03 20.15 14.41
N ALA A 12 -17.32 21.00 15.41
CA ALA A 12 -16.30 21.57 16.29
C ALA A 12 -15.86 20.63 17.43
N LEU A 13 -16.66 19.61 17.77
CA LEU A 13 -16.31 18.60 18.79
C LEU A 13 -15.49 17.44 18.23
N ALA A 14 -15.46 17.25 16.90
CA ALA A 14 -14.67 16.21 16.26
C ALA A 14 -13.19 16.59 16.01
N SER A 15 -12.79 17.87 16.20
CA SER A 15 -11.40 18.32 15.97
C SER A 15 -10.59 18.62 17.24
N ILE A 16 -11.12 18.34 18.43
CA ILE A 16 -10.38 18.47 19.71
C ILE A 16 -10.44 17.13 20.47
N VAL A 17 -9.74 16.11 19.95
CA VAL A 17 -9.30 14.96 20.75
C VAL A 17 -7.86 14.60 20.34
N SER A 18 -6.95 15.54 20.57
CA SER A 18 -5.52 15.28 20.77
C SER A 18 -4.94 16.34 21.71
N THR A 19 -5.55 16.45 22.88
CA THR A 19 -5.03 17.29 23.96
C THR A 19 -5.29 16.55 25.26
N ARG A 20 -4.20 16.18 25.95
CA ARG A 20 -4.26 15.67 27.32
C ARG A 20 -4.99 16.71 28.17
N ILE A 21 -6.20 16.36 28.63
CA ILE A 21 -6.89 17.15 29.65
C ILE A 21 -6.48 16.55 31.00
N THR A 22 -5.64 17.28 31.72
CA THR A 22 -5.28 17.00 33.11
C THR A 22 -6.29 17.72 33.99
N PHE A 23 -7.11 17.00 34.75
CA PHE A 23 -7.88 17.59 35.84
C PHE A 23 -7.08 17.46 37.15
N MET A 24 -6.80 18.59 37.80
CA MET A 24 -6.32 18.62 39.18
C MET A 24 -7.50 18.94 40.09
N GLU A 25 -7.92 17.95 40.89
CA GLU A 25 -8.68 18.19 42.11
C GLU A 25 -7.86 17.63 43.29
N GLU A 26 -7.56 18.51 44.25
CA GLU A 26 -6.96 18.20 45.56
C GLU A 26 -5.65 17.37 45.58
N GLY A 27 -4.69 17.73 44.71
CA GLY A 27 -3.27 17.48 44.99
C GLY A 27 -2.80 16.01 45.01
N LYS A 28 -3.55 15.10 44.38
CA LYS A 28 -3.06 13.73 44.09
C LYS A 28 -3.25 13.39 42.62
N GLU A 29 -2.18 12.90 42.00
CA GLU A 29 -2.18 12.35 40.64
C GLU A 29 -3.05 11.08 40.61
N VAL A 30 -4.17 11.11 39.89
CA VAL A 30 -5.00 9.92 39.65
C VAL A 30 -4.64 9.36 38.28
N VAL A 31 -3.79 8.33 38.29
CA VAL A 31 -3.61 7.41 37.16
C VAL A 31 -4.86 6.53 37.10
N MET A 32 -5.64 6.60 36.03
CA MET A 32 -6.69 5.58 35.78
C MET A 32 -6.00 4.25 35.42
N PRO A 33 -6.18 3.18 36.21
CA PRO A 33 -5.70 1.87 35.82
C PRO A 33 -6.62 1.29 34.74
N ASN A 34 -6.01 0.63 33.75
CA ASN A 34 -6.72 -0.34 32.90
C ASN A 34 -7.40 -1.35 33.83
N VAL A 35 -8.74 -1.34 33.90
CA VAL A 35 -9.50 -2.34 34.66
C VAL A 35 -9.63 -3.58 33.79
N VAL A 36 -8.56 -4.37 33.75
CA VAL A 36 -8.62 -5.82 33.54
C VAL A 36 -7.78 -6.43 34.65
N ASP A 37 -8.27 -6.31 35.87
CA ASP A 37 -7.93 -7.19 36.98
C ASP A 37 -8.92 -6.90 38.11
N TYR A 38 -9.70 -7.91 38.51
CA TYR A 38 -10.47 -7.82 39.74
C TYR A 38 -9.48 -7.76 40.91
N PRO A 39 -9.61 -6.80 41.85
CA PRO A 39 -8.73 -6.78 43.01
C PRO A 39 -8.96 -8.03 43.87
N HIS A 40 -7.84 -8.64 44.31
CA HIS A 40 -7.78 -9.79 45.22
C HIS A 40 -8.66 -9.64 46.48
N SER A 41 -9.03 -8.40 46.86
CA SER A 41 -9.92 -8.09 47.97
C SER A 41 -11.39 -8.49 47.75
N VAL A 42 -11.78 -8.94 46.55
CA VAL A 42 -13.12 -9.52 46.29
C VAL A 42 -13.13 -11.04 46.56
N GLN A 43 -11.96 -11.71 46.59
CA GLN A 43 -11.87 -13.15 46.87
C GLN A 43 -12.07 -13.48 48.37
N GLU A 44 -11.69 -12.59 49.29
CA GLU A 44 -11.93 -12.84 50.74
C GLU A 44 -13.38 -12.59 51.18
N GLY A 45 -14.15 -11.80 50.40
CA GLY A 45 -15.57 -11.58 50.66
C GLY A 45 -16.48 -12.76 50.29
N LEU A 46 -16.03 -13.61 49.36
CA LEU A 46 -16.82 -14.76 48.85
C LEU A 46 -16.67 -16.01 49.71
N ASN A 47 -15.55 -16.20 50.40
CA ASN A 47 -15.34 -17.35 51.29
C ASN A 47 -16.13 -17.28 52.60
N ASN A 48 -16.66 -16.12 52.99
CA ASN A 48 -17.45 -15.94 54.21
C ASN A 48 -18.97 -16.06 54.02
N LEU A 49 -19.45 -16.42 52.82
CA LEU A 49 -20.90 -16.58 52.55
C LEU A 49 -21.40 -18.04 52.58
N GLN A 50 -20.57 -19.02 52.92
CA GLN A 50 -21.02 -20.40 53.11
C GLN A 50 -21.38 -20.73 54.56
N LYS A 51 -22.62 -20.36 54.94
CA LYS A 51 -23.55 -21.20 55.71
C LYS A 51 -24.88 -20.46 55.93
N PRO A 52 -25.96 -20.80 55.21
CA PRO A 52 -27.29 -20.37 55.61
C PRO A 52 -27.75 -21.24 56.78
N ARG A 53 -27.88 -20.64 57.98
CA ARG A 53 -28.80 -21.15 59.00
C ARG A 53 -30.22 -20.98 58.46
N GLY A 54 -31.01 -22.04 58.54
CA GLY A 54 -32.31 -22.17 57.90
C GLY A 54 -33.26 -21.00 58.13
N MET A 55 -33.77 -20.46 57.03
CA MET A 55 -35.08 -19.84 56.91
C MET A 55 -35.73 -20.33 55.60
N PRO A 56 -37.01 -20.71 55.60
CA PRO A 56 -37.74 -20.94 54.36
C PRO A 56 -38.31 -19.61 53.85
N GLY A 57 -37.83 -19.09 52.72
CA GLY A 57 -38.44 -17.90 52.11
C GLY A 57 -37.64 -17.24 51.00
N ARG A 58 -38.21 -17.25 49.78
CA ARG A 58 -37.78 -16.63 48.51
C ARG A 58 -36.53 -17.24 47.86
N LYS A 59 -36.77 -18.21 46.94
CA LYS A 59 -35.81 -18.55 45.87
C LYS A 59 -35.44 -17.26 45.12
N SER A 60 -34.19 -16.83 45.23
CA SER A 60 -33.65 -15.74 44.40
C SER A 60 -33.84 -16.11 42.93
N GLY A 61 -34.48 -15.26 42.14
CA GLY A 61 -34.73 -15.51 40.71
C GLY A 61 -33.48 -15.44 39.82
N ILE A 62 -32.29 -15.44 40.45
CA ILE A 62 -30.97 -15.32 39.83
C ILE A 62 -30.16 -16.54 40.24
N THR A 63 -29.62 -17.25 39.25
CA THR A 63 -28.77 -18.43 39.46
C THR A 63 -27.34 -18.11 39.00
N LEU A 64 -26.35 -18.44 39.81
CA LEU A 64 -24.94 -18.36 39.42
C LEU A 64 -24.54 -19.69 38.75
N VAL A 65 -23.78 -19.62 37.66
CA VAL A 65 -23.42 -20.76 36.81
C VAL A 65 -21.94 -20.67 36.46
N GLU A 66 -21.22 -21.79 36.56
CA GLU A 66 -19.76 -21.80 36.42
C GLU A 66 -19.29 -21.99 34.97
N SER A 67 -20.13 -22.52 34.08
CA SER A 67 -19.79 -22.76 32.67
C SER A 67 -20.98 -22.64 31.70
N ALA A 68 -20.68 -22.45 30.41
CA ALA A 68 -21.67 -22.39 29.35
C ALA A 68 -22.45 -23.70 29.20
N GLU A 69 -21.81 -24.85 29.43
CA GLU A 69 -22.46 -26.16 29.40
C GLU A 69 -23.49 -26.33 30.52
N GLU A 70 -23.18 -25.85 31.72
CA GLU A 70 -24.11 -25.84 32.84
C GLU A 70 -25.29 -24.90 32.55
N LEU A 71 -25.02 -23.72 31.97
CA LEU A 71 -26.06 -22.75 31.60
C LEU A 71 -27.03 -23.32 30.57
N ALA A 72 -26.51 -24.02 29.55
CA ALA A 72 -27.33 -24.63 28.51
C ALA A 72 -28.30 -25.70 29.04
N ARG A 73 -27.97 -26.37 30.16
CA ARG A 73 -28.80 -27.40 30.79
C ARG A 73 -29.84 -26.82 31.75
N LEU A 74 -29.68 -25.57 32.17
CA LEU A 74 -30.64 -24.91 33.05
C LEU A 74 -31.94 -24.61 32.31
N SER A 75 -33.05 -25.08 32.88
CA SER A 75 -34.41 -24.74 32.47
C SER A 75 -35.13 -24.10 33.67
N SER A 76 -36.05 -23.16 33.43
CA SER A 76 -36.98 -22.52 34.38
C SER A 76 -36.57 -21.26 35.17
N ASN A 77 -35.30 -20.84 35.15
CA ASN A 77 -34.87 -19.61 35.84
C ASN A 77 -35.08 -18.36 34.96
N LYS A 78 -35.30 -17.18 35.55
CA LYS A 78 -35.50 -15.93 34.77
C LYS A 78 -34.18 -15.22 34.41
N LEU A 79 -33.20 -15.29 35.30
CA LEU A 79 -31.88 -14.68 35.14
C LEU A 79 -30.80 -15.65 35.62
N ALA A 80 -29.70 -15.70 34.89
CA ALA A 80 -28.48 -16.41 35.28
C ALA A 80 -27.27 -15.47 35.17
N ILE A 81 -26.29 -15.65 36.04
CA ILE A 81 -24.98 -15.01 35.95
C ILE A 81 -24.00 -16.11 35.61
N LEU A 82 -23.41 -16.04 34.42
CA LEU A 82 -22.34 -16.93 33.99
C LEU A 82 -20.99 -16.35 34.43
N VAL A 83 -20.20 -17.11 35.18
CA VAL A 83 -18.87 -16.66 35.64
C VAL A 83 -17.87 -16.60 34.47
N GLY A 84 -17.82 -17.65 33.67
CA GLY A 84 -17.01 -17.74 32.46
C GLY A 84 -17.56 -18.77 31.49
N TYR A 85 -17.10 -18.76 30.25
CA TYR A 85 -17.58 -19.69 29.23
C TYR A 85 -17.15 -21.13 29.55
N HIS A 86 -15.89 -21.30 29.93
CA HIS A 86 -15.31 -22.57 30.36
C HIS A 86 -15.30 -22.68 31.88
N GLU A 87 -15.38 -23.90 32.42
CA GLU A 87 -15.24 -24.14 33.86
C GLU A 87 -13.88 -23.62 34.37
N GLY A 88 -13.90 -22.82 35.44
CA GLY A 88 -12.70 -22.19 36.00
C GLY A 88 -12.21 -20.93 35.27
N SER A 89 -12.83 -20.54 34.14
CA SER A 89 -12.57 -19.28 33.45
C SER A 89 -13.37 -18.13 34.07
N THR A 90 -12.85 -16.90 33.96
CA THR A 90 -13.60 -15.67 34.26
C THR A 90 -13.86 -14.84 33.00
N LYS A 91 -13.69 -15.42 31.80
CA LYS A 91 -13.85 -14.76 30.51
C LYS A 91 -15.07 -15.34 29.78
N GLY A 92 -15.75 -14.50 29.00
CA GLY A 92 -16.96 -14.92 28.25
C GLY A 92 -18.20 -15.15 29.12
N GLY A 93 -18.14 -14.77 30.40
CA GLY A 93 -19.28 -14.73 31.31
C GLY A 93 -20.15 -13.48 31.12
N GLY A 94 -21.20 -13.37 31.93
CA GLY A 94 -22.12 -12.23 31.88
C GLY A 94 -23.51 -12.56 32.41
N ASN A 95 -24.42 -11.60 32.32
CA ASN A 95 -25.82 -11.78 32.71
C ASN A 95 -26.62 -12.34 31.53
N PHE A 96 -27.30 -13.45 31.75
CA PHE A 96 -28.15 -14.11 30.76
C PHE A 96 -29.60 -14.13 31.21
N ILE A 97 -30.51 -13.85 30.29
CA ILE A 97 -31.96 -13.87 30.50
C ILE A 97 -32.52 -15.08 29.77
N TYR A 98 -33.37 -15.85 30.44
CA TYR A 98 -34.03 -16.99 29.81
C TYR A 98 -35.08 -16.49 28.82
N GLN A 99 -34.83 -16.71 27.53
CA GLN A 99 -35.66 -16.21 26.45
C GLN A 99 -35.60 -17.19 25.25
N PRO A 100 -36.43 -18.25 25.26
CA PRO A 100 -36.39 -19.30 24.23
C PRO A 100 -36.59 -18.80 22.81
N GLU A 101 -37.40 -17.74 22.64
CA GLU A 101 -37.78 -17.15 21.34
C GLU A 101 -37.02 -15.86 21.00
N GLY A 102 -35.96 -15.52 21.76
CA GLY A 102 -35.18 -14.29 21.54
C GLY A 102 -34.15 -14.40 20.41
N SER A 103 -33.83 -13.28 19.76
CA SER A 103 -32.71 -13.12 18.83
C SER A 103 -31.52 -12.45 19.53
N GLY A 104 -30.30 -12.90 19.25
CA GLY A 104 -29.06 -12.34 19.79
C GLY A 104 -28.03 -13.42 20.15
N LEU A 105 -27.05 -13.06 20.98
CA LEU A 105 -26.02 -14.01 21.42
C LEU A 105 -26.59 -14.97 22.47
N ARG A 106 -26.58 -16.26 22.16
CA ARG A 106 -27.29 -17.28 22.96
C ARG A 106 -26.42 -18.46 23.35
N ILE A 107 -26.74 -19.02 24.50
CA ILE A 107 -26.28 -20.33 24.97
C ILE A 107 -27.55 -21.14 25.29
N GLY A 108 -27.94 -22.03 24.38
CA GLY A 108 -29.24 -22.72 24.46
C GLY A 108 -30.43 -21.74 24.42
N GLU A 109 -31.27 -21.78 25.45
CA GLU A 109 -32.44 -20.89 25.60
C GLU A 109 -32.13 -19.58 26.33
N TRP A 110 -30.87 -19.33 26.64
CA TRP A 110 -30.40 -18.17 27.38
C TRP A 110 -29.81 -17.12 26.45
N LEU A 111 -30.31 -15.89 26.53
CA LEU A 111 -29.85 -14.73 25.77
C LEU A 111 -28.92 -13.89 26.65
N LEU A 112 -27.72 -13.56 26.15
CA LEU A 112 -26.86 -12.59 26.82
C LEU A 112 -27.60 -11.24 26.86
N GLN A 113 -27.72 -10.63 28.04
CA GLN A 113 -28.43 -9.38 28.18
C GLN A 113 -27.82 -8.29 27.27
N PRO A 114 -28.60 -7.65 26.39
CA PRO A 114 -28.14 -6.58 25.51
C PRO A 114 -27.46 -5.44 26.26
N GLY A 115 -26.54 -4.75 25.58
CA GLY A 115 -25.71 -3.69 26.17
C GLY A 115 -24.46 -4.18 26.92
N GLN A 116 -24.32 -5.49 27.14
CA GLN A 116 -23.06 -6.08 27.60
C GLN A 116 -22.05 -6.18 26.46
N THR A 117 -20.76 -6.06 26.79
CA THR A 117 -19.69 -6.14 25.78
C THR A 117 -19.49 -7.59 25.35
N VAL A 118 -19.56 -7.83 24.03
CA VAL A 118 -19.30 -9.15 23.45
C VAL A 118 -17.85 -9.25 22.99
N THR A 119 -17.24 -10.38 23.30
CA THR A 119 -15.83 -10.70 23.02
C THR A 119 -15.74 -12.15 22.48
N PRO A 120 -14.62 -12.54 21.83
CA PRO A 120 -14.39 -13.92 21.39
C PRO A 120 -14.57 -14.98 22.48
N TYR A 121 -14.30 -14.65 23.75
CA TYR A 121 -14.46 -15.59 24.86
C TYR A 121 -15.90 -16.03 25.08
N HIS A 122 -16.90 -15.23 24.67
CA HIS A 122 -18.31 -15.63 24.72
C HIS A 122 -18.68 -16.71 23.70
N PHE A 123 -17.75 -17.06 22.81
CA PHE A 123 -17.87 -18.13 21.82
C PHE A 123 -16.93 -19.29 22.13
N GLY A 124 -16.32 -19.31 23.32
CA GLY A 124 -15.43 -20.38 23.77
C GLY A 124 -13.97 -20.23 23.35
N ALA A 125 -13.52 -19.04 22.93
CA ALA A 125 -12.11 -18.82 22.66
C ALA A 125 -11.25 -19.11 23.92
N LEU A 126 -10.07 -19.68 23.72
CA LEU A 126 -9.21 -20.13 24.81
C LEU A 126 -8.38 -18.98 25.39
N GLU A 127 -8.09 -19.06 26.68
CA GLU A 127 -7.22 -18.10 27.37
C GLU A 127 -5.73 -18.45 27.27
N SER A 128 -5.41 -19.65 26.79
CA SER A 128 -4.06 -20.20 26.75
C SER A 128 -3.15 -19.59 25.67
N GLY A 129 -3.68 -18.74 24.79
CA GLY A 129 -2.89 -17.84 23.94
C GLY A 129 -2.74 -18.29 22.49
N LEU A 130 -1.55 -18.02 21.93
CA LEU A 130 -1.26 -18.18 20.49
C LEU A 130 -0.97 -19.63 20.06
N ASP A 131 -0.78 -20.54 21.01
CA ASP A 131 -0.36 -21.91 20.72
C ASP A 131 -1.50 -22.92 20.63
N ASP A 132 -2.65 -22.58 21.21
CA ASP A 132 -3.86 -23.42 21.18
C ASP A 132 -4.89 -22.85 20.21
N ASP A 133 -5.66 -23.75 19.61
CA ASP A 133 -6.60 -23.42 18.55
C ASP A 133 -7.91 -22.85 19.10
N SER A 134 -8.17 -21.59 18.79
CA SER A 134 -9.45 -20.91 19.03
C SER A 134 -10.17 -20.58 17.72
N GLY A 135 -9.79 -21.19 16.60
CA GLY A 135 -10.26 -20.86 15.26
C GLY A 135 -11.78 -20.92 15.12
N ASP A 136 -12.42 -22.00 15.59
CA ASP A 136 -13.88 -22.15 15.53
C ASP A 136 -14.60 -21.08 16.35
N ALA A 137 -14.10 -20.76 17.55
CA ALA A 137 -14.67 -19.73 18.41
C ALA A 137 -14.53 -18.33 17.80
N LEU A 138 -13.38 -18.02 17.21
CA LEU A 138 -13.14 -16.77 16.49
C LEU A 138 -14.04 -16.65 15.26
N GLN A 139 -14.22 -17.74 14.51
CA GLN A 139 -15.11 -17.73 13.35
C GLN A 139 -16.56 -17.52 13.78
N GLN A 140 -17.01 -18.16 14.86
CA GLN A 140 -18.35 -17.92 15.41
C GLN A 140 -18.53 -16.47 15.89
N PHE A 141 -17.50 -15.88 16.52
CA PHE A 141 -17.50 -14.47 16.88
C PHE A 141 -17.68 -13.56 15.65
N PHE A 142 -16.92 -13.79 14.57
CA PHE A 142 -17.08 -13.01 13.34
C PHE A 142 -18.45 -13.23 12.68
N ASN A 143 -18.96 -14.47 12.69
CA ASN A 143 -20.29 -14.78 12.18
C ASN A 143 -21.37 -14.03 12.95
N PHE A 144 -21.26 -13.94 14.29
CA PHE A 144 -22.15 -13.13 15.11
C PHE A 144 -22.05 -11.64 14.77
N CYS A 145 -20.83 -11.11 14.59
CA CYS A 145 -20.63 -9.69 14.24
C CYS A 145 -21.28 -9.28 12.92
N ALA A 146 -21.53 -10.24 12.02
CA ALA A 146 -22.21 -10.05 10.75
C ALA A 146 -23.75 -10.01 10.87
N THR A 147 -24.31 -10.47 11.99
CA THR A 147 -25.76 -10.52 12.16
C THR A 147 -26.33 -9.16 12.56
N PRO A 148 -27.61 -8.88 12.27
CA PRO A 148 -28.25 -7.63 12.68
C PRO A 148 -28.25 -7.40 14.20
N GLU A 149 -28.26 -8.47 14.99
CA GLU A 149 -28.32 -8.43 16.45
C GLU A 149 -27.02 -7.91 17.08
N ALA A 150 -25.88 -7.98 16.36
CA ALA A 150 -24.61 -7.44 16.85
C ALA A 150 -24.69 -5.95 17.20
N ARG A 151 -25.64 -5.20 16.59
CA ARG A 151 -25.85 -3.77 16.88
C ARG A 151 -26.32 -3.49 18.32
N ASP A 152 -26.90 -4.50 18.98
CA ASP A 152 -27.47 -4.37 20.32
C ASP A 152 -26.39 -4.54 21.41
N TYR A 153 -25.14 -4.77 21.00
CA TYR A 153 -23.99 -5.03 21.87
C TYR A 153 -22.81 -4.12 21.49
N PRO A 154 -22.09 -3.55 22.47
CA PRO A 154 -20.72 -3.11 22.26
C PRO A 154 -19.85 -4.32 21.88
N ILE A 155 -19.17 -4.26 20.72
CA ILE A 155 -18.28 -5.34 20.28
C ILE A 155 -16.82 -4.94 20.52
N TYR A 156 -16.11 -5.76 21.28
CA TYR A 156 -14.68 -5.61 21.52
C TYR A 156 -13.98 -6.97 21.44
N ALA A 157 -13.13 -7.13 20.42
CA ALA A 157 -12.33 -8.32 20.24
C ALA A 157 -10.92 -8.07 20.79
N GLY A 158 -10.67 -8.51 22.02
CA GLY A 158 -9.38 -8.41 22.69
C GLY A 158 -8.84 -9.79 23.06
N GLY A 159 -7.54 -10.01 22.88
CA GLY A 159 -6.86 -11.25 23.31
C GLY A 159 -5.84 -11.78 22.31
N SER A 160 -5.21 -12.91 22.65
CA SER A 160 -4.23 -13.60 21.81
C SER A 160 -4.70 -15.03 21.55
N PHE A 161 -4.76 -15.42 20.28
CA PHE A 161 -5.40 -16.66 19.87
C PHE A 161 -4.62 -17.36 18.75
N GLY A 162 -4.45 -18.67 18.86
CA GLY A 162 -4.07 -19.52 17.73
C GLY A 162 -5.29 -19.85 16.86
N THR A 163 -5.08 -20.07 15.56
CA THR A 163 -6.10 -20.60 14.66
C THR A 163 -5.51 -21.64 13.72
N SER A 164 -6.15 -22.81 13.62
CA SER A 164 -5.80 -23.83 12.60
C SER A 164 -6.61 -23.65 11.30
N ILE A 165 -7.55 -22.70 11.27
CA ILE A 165 -8.39 -22.39 10.11
C ILE A 165 -8.23 -20.94 9.65
N PRO A 166 -8.42 -20.64 8.36
CA PRO A 166 -8.61 -19.27 7.88
C PRO A 166 -9.83 -18.62 8.55
N LEU A 167 -9.68 -17.38 9.01
CA LEU A 167 -10.77 -16.62 9.60
C LEU A 167 -11.42 -15.71 8.55
N MET A 168 -12.75 -15.66 8.57
CA MET A 168 -13.55 -14.85 7.65
C MET A 168 -14.40 -13.85 8.45
N ALA A 169 -14.04 -12.58 8.35
CA ALA A 169 -14.88 -11.46 8.78
C ALA A 169 -15.70 -11.00 7.56
N GLU A 170 -16.87 -11.61 7.37
CA GLU A 170 -17.75 -11.32 6.24
C GLU A 170 -18.98 -10.52 6.67
N GLY A 171 -19.29 -9.44 5.94
CA GLY A 171 -20.55 -8.73 6.11
C GLY A 171 -20.70 -7.91 7.40
N LEU A 172 -19.59 -7.61 8.09
CA LEU A 172 -19.59 -6.69 9.23
C LEU A 172 -19.96 -5.26 8.77
N ARG A 173 -20.88 -4.59 9.47
CA ARG A 173 -21.45 -3.29 9.05
C ARG A 173 -21.43 -2.19 10.11
N TYR A 174 -21.07 -2.52 11.34
CA TYR A 174 -21.15 -1.60 12.47
C TYR A 174 -19.77 -1.06 12.88
N VAL A 175 -19.68 -0.60 14.13
CA VAL A 175 -18.46 -0.15 14.77
C VAL A 175 -17.93 -1.27 15.66
N TYR A 176 -16.66 -1.61 15.51
CA TYR A 176 -16.02 -2.72 16.22
C TYR A 176 -14.68 -2.27 16.80
N GLY A 177 -14.38 -2.63 18.04
CA GLY A 177 -13.06 -2.46 18.63
C GLY A 177 -12.23 -3.74 18.50
N PHE A 178 -11.00 -3.62 18.01
CA PHE A 178 -10.06 -4.73 17.87
C PHE A 178 -8.74 -4.44 18.60
N ASP A 179 -8.33 -5.38 19.44
CA ASP A 179 -7.00 -5.49 20.03
C ASP A 179 -6.60 -6.97 20.07
N LEU A 180 -6.44 -7.53 18.87
CA LEU A 180 -6.24 -8.96 18.66
C LEU A 180 -4.79 -9.29 18.33
N ALA A 181 -4.34 -10.44 18.81
CA ALA A 181 -3.20 -11.15 18.24
C ALA A 181 -3.67 -12.52 17.74
N ILE A 182 -3.40 -12.84 16.47
CA ILE A 182 -3.80 -14.09 15.82
C ILE A 182 -2.55 -14.78 15.28
N GLN A 183 -2.39 -16.06 15.56
CA GLN A 183 -1.31 -16.88 15.01
C GLN A 183 -1.87 -18.03 14.17
N GLY A 184 -1.43 -18.14 12.92
CA GLY A 184 -1.69 -19.32 12.10
C GLY A 184 -0.93 -20.53 12.63
N LEU A 185 -1.66 -21.57 13.02
CA LEU A 185 -1.11 -22.84 13.52
C LEU A 185 -0.84 -23.83 12.38
N GLU A 186 -1.66 -23.78 11.34
CA GLU A 186 -1.63 -24.69 10.20
C GLU A 186 -1.37 -23.95 8.87
N SER A 187 -1.28 -24.71 7.78
CA SER A 187 -1.08 -24.14 6.45
C SER A 187 -2.35 -23.47 5.91
N MET A 188 -2.24 -22.21 5.49
CA MET A 188 -3.38 -21.43 4.98
C MET A 188 -2.96 -20.29 4.03
N ASP A 189 -3.81 -19.97 3.06
CA ASP A 189 -3.55 -18.87 2.12
C ASP A 189 -3.71 -17.50 2.77
N ASP A 190 -4.78 -17.28 3.55
CA ASP A 190 -5.06 -16.03 4.23
C ASP A 190 -5.39 -16.34 5.70
N VAL A 191 -4.74 -15.70 6.67
CA VAL A 191 -5.11 -15.89 8.10
C VAL A 191 -6.44 -15.21 8.40
N LEU A 192 -6.64 -13.99 7.88
CA LEU A 192 -7.87 -13.22 8.03
C LEU A 192 -8.32 -12.70 6.67
N THR A 193 -9.56 -12.99 6.29
CA THR A 193 -10.22 -12.37 5.14
C THR A 193 -11.31 -11.42 5.61
N VAL A 194 -11.20 -10.15 5.23
CA VAL A 194 -12.21 -9.11 5.40
C VAL A 194 -13.01 -9.01 4.10
N LYS A 195 -14.25 -9.48 4.13
CA LYS A 195 -15.08 -9.61 2.92
C LYS A 195 -16.40 -8.89 3.09
N ASP A 196 -16.83 -8.14 2.08
CA ASP A 196 -18.15 -7.51 2.07
C ASP A 196 -18.46 -6.61 3.29
N CYS A 197 -17.43 -6.09 3.97
CA CYS A 197 -17.54 -5.30 5.20
C CYS A 197 -17.82 -3.81 4.93
N ARG A 198 -18.70 -3.54 3.96
CA ARG A 198 -18.92 -2.21 3.38
C ARG A 198 -19.38 -1.20 4.43
N GLY A 199 -18.69 -0.07 4.52
CA GLY A 199 -19.03 1.03 5.43
C GLY A 199 -18.79 0.76 6.93
N SER A 200 -18.23 -0.40 7.29
CA SER A 200 -17.88 -0.71 8.68
C SER A 200 -16.77 0.20 9.20
N THR A 201 -16.69 0.35 10.52
CA THR A 201 -15.61 1.10 11.18
C THR A 201 -14.96 0.24 12.26
N TRP A 202 -13.69 -0.08 12.08
CA TRP A 202 -12.90 -0.92 12.96
C TRP A 202 -11.83 -0.04 13.62
N MET A 203 -11.74 -0.09 14.93
CA MET A 203 -10.81 0.70 15.72
C MET A 203 -9.76 -0.20 16.39
N GLY A 204 -8.59 0.36 16.68
CA GLY A 204 -7.52 -0.34 17.38
C GLY A 204 -6.53 -1.02 16.44
N LYS A 205 -6.12 -2.26 16.74
CA LYS A 205 -5.05 -2.97 16.05
C LYS A 205 -5.29 -4.48 16.01
N ILE A 206 -4.91 -5.11 14.90
CA ILE A 206 -4.84 -6.57 14.78
C ILE A 206 -3.39 -6.95 14.45
N ASN A 207 -2.79 -7.77 15.32
CA ASN A 207 -1.48 -8.36 15.12
C ASN A 207 -1.67 -9.78 14.55
N ILE A 208 -1.01 -10.10 13.44
CA ILE A 208 -1.09 -11.40 12.80
C ILE A 208 0.31 -11.98 12.65
N ARG A 209 0.50 -13.18 13.17
CA ARG A 209 1.66 -14.01 12.86
C ARG A 209 1.21 -15.14 11.95
N VAL A 210 1.60 -15.05 10.68
CA VAL A 210 1.10 -15.95 9.63
C VAL A 210 1.63 -17.36 9.80
N SER A 211 2.86 -17.51 10.29
CA SER A 211 3.45 -18.79 10.65
C SER A 211 4.33 -18.66 11.89
N LYS A 212 4.45 -19.75 12.66
CA LYS A 212 5.41 -19.83 13.78
C LYS A 212 6.85 -19.71 13.27
N GLU A 213 7.12 -20.16 12.06
CA GLU A 213 8.46 -20.25 11.47
C GLU A 213 8.95 -18.92 10.87
N ASN A 214 10.18 -18.53 11.20
CA ASN A 214 10.78 -17.28 10.70
C ASN A 214 11.43 -17.44 9.31
N SER A 215 11.87 -18.65 8.96
CA SER A 215 12.51 -18.93 7.66
C SER A 215 11.47 -19.13 6.57
N LEU A 216 11.61 -18.44 5.43
CA LEU A 216 10.66 -18.54 4.32
C LEU A 216 10.37 -19.99 3.91
N SER A 217 11.42 -20.83 3.82
CA SER A 217 11.31 -22.23 3.39
C SER A 217 10.51 -23.13 4.34
N ARG A 218 10.16 -22.65 5.53
CA ARG A 218 9.41 -23.38 6.56
C ARG A 218 8.05 -22.74 6.87
N ARG A 219 7.72 -21.62 6.24
CA ARG A 219 6.44 -20.96 6.47
C ARG A 219 5.31 -21.77 5.87
N THR A 220 4.27 -21.91 6.67
CA THR A 220 3.05 -22.66 6.33
C THR A 220 1.93 -21.75 5.82
N GLY A 221 1.96 -20.46 6.16
CA GLY A 221 0.94 -19.49 5.73
C GLY A 221 1.45 -18.48 4.71
N VAL A 222 0.54 -18.03 3.83
CA VAL A 222 0.86 -17.10 2.73
C VAL A 222 0.64 -15.65 3.15
N ASN A 223 -0.61 -15.20 3.25
CA ASN A 223 -0.96 -13.82 3.54
C ASN A 223 -1.46 -13.63 4.98
N GLY A 224 -1.30 -12.43 5.52
CA GLY A 224 -1.93 -12.04 6.78
C GLY A 224 -3.39 -11.70 6.61
N VAL A 225 -3.64 -10.60 5.92
CA VAL A 225 -4.99 -10.05 5.71
C VAL A 225 -5.31 -9.95 4.23
N ARG A 226 -6.46 -10.47 3.84
CA ARG A 226 -7.06 -10.22 2.53
C ARG A 226 -8.28 -9.32 2.66
N ILE A 227 -8.40 -8.30 1.81
CA ILE A 227 -9.53 -7.36 1.80
C ILE A 227 -10.24 -7.43 0.45
N ASP A 228 -11.47 -7.96 0.47
CA ASP A 228 -12.29 -8.18 -0.72
C ASP A 228 -13.61 -7.44 -0.62
N ASN A 229 -14.00 -6.75 -1.70
CA ASN A 229 -15.29 -6.12 -1.90
C ASN A 229 -15.81 -5.21 -0.74
N SER A 230 -14.89 -4.57 -0.02
CA SER A 230 -15.16 -3.82 1.23
C SER A 230 -15.17 -2.30 1.03
N ARG A 231 -15.86 -1.84 -0.02
CA ARG A 231 -16.04 -0.42 -0.36
C ARG A 231 -16.41 0.43 0.86
N GLY A 232 -15.65 1.50 1.09
CA GLY A 232 -15.93 2.48 2.15
C GLY A 232 -15.72 1.97 3.59
N ALA A 233 -15.20 0.75 3.79
CA ALA A 233 -14.81 0.28 5.12
C ALA A 233 -13.67 1.13 5.68
N ARG A 234 -13.65 1.33 7.00
CA ARG A 234 -12.54 1.95 7.74
C ARG A 234 -11.96 0.89 8.65
N LEU A 235 -10.89 0.25 8.22
CA LEU A 235 -10.24 -0.83 8.92
C LEU A 235 -9.15 -0.30 9.86
N CYS A 236 -8.90 -1.05 10.93
CA CYS A 236 -7.93 -0.71 11.96
C CYS A 236 -6.47 -0.84 11.47
N ASP A 237 -5.52 -0.65 12.39
CA ASP A 237 -4.11 -0.92 12.13
C ASP A 237 -3.85 -2.42 12.02
N PHE A 238 -2.93 -2.82 11.16
CA PHE A 238 -2.48 -4.20 11.01
C PHE A 238 -0.97 -4.31 11.25
N SER A 239 -0.55 -5.30 12.04
CA SER A 239 0.86 -5.67 12.19
C SER A 239 1.01 -7.13 11.85
N VAL A 240 1.66 -7.44 10.74
CA VAL A 240 1.72 -8.79 10.19
C VAL A 240 3.17 -9.25 10.08
N SER A 241 3.43 -10.51 10.42
CA SER A 241 4.76 -11.09 10.30
C SER A 241 4.76 -12.55 9.84
N ALA A 242 5.91 -12.96 9.29
CA ALA A 242 6.26 -14.36 9.00
C ALA A 242 5.34 -15.09 8.01
N GLY A 243 4.83 -14.40 6.99
CA GLY A 243 4.09 -14.99 5.87
C GLY A 243 4.94 -15.09 4.61
N SER A 244 4.65 -16.06 3.73
CA SER A 244 5.35 -16.19 2.44
C SER A 244 4.80 -15.27 1.35
N GLY A 245 3.62 -14.67 1.56
CA GLY A 245 2.93 -13.73 0.67
C GLY A 245 2.89 -12.30 1.22
N TRP A 246 1.70 -11.71 1.30
CA TRP A 246 1.47 -10.30 1.60
C TRP A 246 0.95 -10.07 3.02
N ALA A 247 1.38 -8.99 3.69
CA ALA A 247 0.79 -8.60 4.96
C ALA A 247 -0.66 -8.18 4.78
N VAL A 248 -0.90 -7.27 3.83
CA VAL A 248 -2.24 -6.85 3.42
C VAL A 248 -2.35 -6.97 1.92
N TYR A 249 -3.31 -7.78 1.48
CA TYR A 249 -3.64 -8.00 0.09
C TYR A 249 -5.06 -7.50 -0.20
N PHE A 250 -5.19 -6.43 -0.99
CA PHE A 250 -6.49 -6.08 -1.55
C PHE A 250 -6.79 -7.05 -2.68
N GLY A 251 -7.64 -8.04 -2.46
CA GLY A 251 -8.02 -9.01 -3.49
C GLY A 251 -9.17 -8.51 -4.36
N ALA A 252 -9.80 -9.40 -5.12
CA ALA A 252 -10.76 -9.03 -6.15
C ALA A 252 -12.05 -8.39 -5.57
N GLY A 253 -12.65 -7.48 -6.34
CA GLY A 253 -13.92 -6.83 -5.97
C GLY A 253 -13.80 -5.31 -5.89
N ASN A 254 -14.81 -4.66 -5.32
CA ASN A 254 -14.84 -3.20 -5.19
C ASN A 254 -14.38 -2.76 -3.80
N ASN A 255 -13.10 -2.39 -3.66
CA ASN A 255 -12.53 -1.84 -2.43
C ASN A 255 -12.39 -0.32 -2.46
N ASN A 256 -13.08 0.37 -3.36
CA ASN A 256 -12.97 1.83 -3.51
C ASN A 256 -13.30 2.55 -2.20
N MET A 257 -12.58 3.64 -1.92
CA MET A 257 -12.77 4.47 -0.71
C MET A 257 -12.60 3.71 0.62
N SER A 258 -12.10 2.47 0.61
CA SER A 258 -11.71 1.81 1.84
C SER A 258 -10.52 2.54 2.45
N THR A 259 -10.53 2.66 3.78
CA THR A 259 -9.40 3.14 4.56
C THR A 259 -8.86 1.98 5.36
N VAL A 260 -7.56 1.78 5.35
CA VAL A 260 -6.86 0.88 6.28
C VAL A 260 -5.94 1.74 7.12
N GLY A 261 -5.83 1.42 8.42
CA GLY A 261 -4.90 2.08 9.32
C GLY A 261 -3.44 1.86 8.92
N ASN A 262 -2.54 2.05 9.89
CA ASN A 262 -1.12 1.79 9.69
C ASN A 262 -0.88 0.29 9.46
N ILE A 263 0.08 -0.02 8.59
CA ILE A 263 0.45 -1.40 8.27
C ILE A 263 1.93 -1.58 8.59
N SER A 264 2.23 -2.44 9.56
CA SER A 264 3.58 -2.92 9.83
C SER A 264 3.73 -4.33 9.28
N ALA A 265 4.73 -4.56 8.43
CA ALA A 265 4.99 -5.86 7.84
C ALA A 265 6.43 -6.29 8.13
N VAL A 266 6.64 -7.46 8.73
CA VAL A 266 7.97 -7.93 9.11
C VAL A 266 8.22 -9.33 8.58
N ASP A 267 9.30 -9.50 7.83
CA ASP A 267 9.67 -10.80 7.25
C ASP A 267 8.50 -11.39 6.44
N MET A 268 7.90 -10.60 5.55
CA MET A 268 6.82 -11.03 4.66
C MET A 268 7.34 -11.23 3.23
N GLY A 269 6.93 -12.30 2.55
CA GLY A 269 7.37 -12.53 1.19
C GLY A 269 8.80 -13.06 1.07
N ALA A 270 9.22 -13.29 -0.17
CA ALA A 270 10.59 -13.64 -0.51
C ALA A 270 11.40 -12.38 -0.84
N SER A 271 12.57 -12.23 -0.23
CA SER A 271 13.56 -11.19 -0.53
C SER A 271 14.92 -11.82 -0.84
N THR A 272 15.94 -11.03 -1.16
CA THR A 272 17.29 -11.57 -1.44
C THR A 272 18.12 -11.83 -0.18
N ARG A 273 17.54 -11.71 1.03
CA ARG A 273 18.21 -12.02 2.29
C ARG A 273 18.27 -13.53 2.53
N SER A 274 19.33 -14.01 3.17
CA SER A 274 19.60 -15.45 3.34
C SER A 274 18.48 -16.26 4.00
N ASN A 275 17.74 -15.69 4.94
CA ASN A 275 16.60 -16.33 5.62
C ASN A 275 15.25 -16.10 4.93
N GLN A 276 15.22 -15.28 3.87
CA GLN A 276 14.02 -14.89 3.12
C GLN A 276 14.14 -15.20 1.63
N GLN A 277 15.18 -15.92 1.21
CA GLN A 277 15.45 -16.19 -0.20
C GLN A 277 14.58 -17.32 -0.72
N HIS A 278 14.00 -17.10 -1.90
CA HIS A 278 13.44 -18.16 -2.73
C HIS A 278 14.30 -18.28 -3.98
N LYS A 279 14.83 -19.48 -4.24
CA LYS A 279 15.72 -19.73 -5.38
C LYS A 279 15.07 -20.71 -6.36
N VAL A 280 15.27 -20.46 -7.64
CA VAL A 280 14.96 -21.37 -8.76
C VAL A 280 16.20 -21.53 -9.61
N THR A 281 16.41 -22.71 -10.21
CA THR A 281 17.64 -22.99 -10.96
C THR A 281 17.36 -22.98 -12.45
N ALA A 282 17.93 -22.01 -13.18
CA ALA A 282 17.83 -21.91 -14.63
C ALA A 282 18.73 -22.93 -15.32
N ASN A 283 18.20 -23.63 -16.32
CA ASN A 283 18.94 -24.59 -17.16
C ASN A 283 18.92 -24.22 -18.66
N GLY A 284 18.21 -23.15 -19.04
CA GLY A 284 18.20 -22.65 -20.41
C GLY A 284 17.42 -21.35 -20.57
N TYR A 285 17.69 -20.65 -21.66
CA TYR A 285 17.05 -19.39 -22.03
C TYR A 285 16.59 -19.45 -23.49
N SER A 286 15.43 -18.89 -23.77
CA SER A 286 14.88 -18.73 -25.11
C SER A 286 14.33 -17.32 -25.27
N ASN A 287 14.97 -16.55 -26.14
CA ASN A 287 14.64 -15.15 -26.36
C ASN A 287 13.58 -14.98 -27.45
N PHE A 288 12.65 -14.07 -27.18
CA PHE A 288 11.67 -13.60 -28.15
C PHE A 288 11.85 -12.10 -28.35
N GLU A 289 12.68 -11.74 -29.33
CA GLU A 289 13.04 -10.35 -29.59
C GLU A 289 12.00 -9.67 -30.49
N ARG A 290 11.26 -8.72 -29.91
CA ARG A 290 10.39 -7.78 -30.62
C ARG A 290 10.54 -6.43 -29.93
N ASN A 291 11.29 -5.48 -30.50
CA ASN A 291 11.60 -4.12 -29.97
C ASN A 291 10.35 -3.29 -29.54
N THR A 292 9.60 -3.80 -28.57
CA THR A 292 8.21 -3.49 -28.22
C THR A 292 7.97 -4.05 -26.81
N LEU A 293 6.81 -3.75 -26.24
CA LEU A 293 6.36 -4.34 -24.97
C LEU A 293 6.08 -5.87 -25.04
N TRP A 294 6.10 -6.46 -26.23
CA TRP A 294 5.82 -7.89 -26.47
C TRP A 294 7.07 -8.77 -26.50
N GLN A 295 8.27 -8.22 -26.33
CA GLN A 295 9.46 -9.04 -26.14
C GLN A 295 9.38 -9.84 -24.84
N SER A 296 10.11 -10.95 -24.78
CA SER A 296 10.24 -11.72 -23.56
C SER A 296 11.43 -12.66 -23.62
N THR A 297 11.78 -13.22 -22.47
CA THR A 297 12.65 -14.40 -22.38
C THR A 297 11.91 -15.48 -21.63
N THR A 298 11.86 -16.68 -22.20
CA THR A 298 11.43 -17.87 -21.48
C THR A 298 12.66 -18.54 -20.89
N ILE A 299 12.64 -18.74 -19.59
CA ILE A 299 13.70 -19.34 -18.78
C ILE A 299 13.22 -20.74 -18.40
N ALA A 300 13.95 -21.75 -18.86
CA ALA A 300 13.73 -23.12 -18.43
C ALA A 300 14.39 -23.34 -17.07
N LEU A 301 13.66 -23.99 -16.17
CA LEU A 301 14.11 -24.33 -14.82
C LEU A 301 14.39 -25.82 -14.70
N THR A 302 15.18 -26.18 -13.69
CA THR A 302 15.31 -27.58 -13.27
C THR A 302 14.00 -28.10 -12.65
N ALA A 303 13.77 -29.40 -12.75
CA ALA A 303 12.59 -30.06 -12.18
C ALA A 303 12.47 -29.87 -10.65
N ASP A 304 13.60 -29.72 -9.95
CA ASP A 304 13.62 -29.52 -8.49
C ASP A 304 13.27 -28.08 -8.06
N SER A 305 13.10 -27.16 -9.01
CA SER A 305 12.74 -25.77 -8.70
C SER A 305 11.27 -25.68 -8.27
N VAL A 306 11.03 -25.30 -7.01
CA VAL A 306 9.69 -25.10 -6.48
C VAL A 306 9.15 -23.73 -6.92
N ILE A 307 8.00 -23.71 -7.60
CA ILE A 307 7.30 -22.48 -7.99
C ILE A 307 6.21 -22.19 -6.94
N PRO A 308 6.15 -20.99 -6.33
CA PRO A 308 5.14 -20.66 -5.33
C PRO A 308 3.69 -20.71 -5.88
N SER A 309 2.71 -20.79 -4.97
CA SER A 309 1.28 -20.80 -5.33
C SER A 309 0.81 -19.46 -5.91
N ASP A 310 -0.32 -19.46 -6.60
CA ASP A 310 -0.89 -18.26 -7.23
C ASP A 310 -1.29 -17.17 -6.21
N ALA A 311 -1.55 -17.54 -4.95
CA ALA A 311 -1.84 -16.61 -3.85
C ALA A 311 -0.70 -15.60 -3.62
N HIS A 312 0.54 -15.96 -3.97
CA HIS A 312 1.71 -15.09 -3.90
C HIS A 312 1.73 -13.99 -4.98
N GLN A 313 0.82 -14.07 -5.97
CA GLN A 313 0.77 -13.18 -7.13
C GLN A 313 2.09 -13.17 -7.92
N VAL A 314 2.76 -14.31 -8.02
CA VAL A 314 4.11 -14.41 -8.60
C VAL A 314 4.16 -14.04 -10.08
N GLU A 315 3.12 -14.36 -10.85
CA GLU A 315 2.97 -13.92 -12.26
C GLU A 315 3.01 -12.40 -12.42
N ARG A 316 2.92 -11.70 -11.29
CA ARG A 316 2.94 -10.27 -11.23
C ARG A 316 4.06 -9.74 -10.31
N ALA A 317 4.91 -10.60 -9.79
CA ALA A 317 6.06 -10.20 -9.01
C ALA A 317 7.26 -9.87 -9.92
N PHE A 318 8.27 -9.25 -9.34
CA PHE A 318 9.46 -8.76 -10.05
C PHE A 318 10.64 -9.52 -9.48
N TRP A 319 11.27 -10.40 -10.29
CA TRP A 319 12.72 -10.58 -10.37
C TRP A 319 13.16 -12.02 -10.69
N ILE A 320 14.17 -12.11 -11.56
CA ILE A 320 15.07 -13.24 -11.78
C ILE A 320 16.46 -12.63 -12.01
N SER A 321 17.50 -13.02 -11.27
CA SER A 321 18.81 -12.35 -11.36
C SER A 321 19.74 -13.00 -12.37
N ALA A 322 19.81 -12.43 -13.58
CA ALA A 322 20.77 -12.82 -14.60
C ALA A 322 22.04 -11.93 -14.56
N ALA A 323 21.89 -10.62 -14.31
CA ALA A 323 22.99 -9.67 -14.09
C ALA A 323 22.66 -8.53 -13.10
N GLY A 324 21.78 -8.76 -12.12
CA GLY A 324 21.45 -7.74 -11.12
C GLY A 324 20.45 -6.67 -11.59
N GLU A 325 19.64 -6.92 -12.63
CA GLU A 325 18.57 -6.03 -13.14
C GLU A 325 17.13 -6.59 -13.03
N PRO A 326 16.08 -5.73 -12.90
CA PRO A 326 14.73 -6.21 -12.67
C PRO A 326 14.01 -6.74 -13.88
N TYR A 327 13.46 -7.93 -13.67
CA TYR A 327 12.63 -8.63 -14.62
C TYR A 327 11.26 -8.88 -13.99
N LYS A 328 10.24 -8.34 -14.65
CA LYS A 328 8.86 -8.69 -14.39
C LYS A 328 8.61 -10.10 -14.90
N ILE A 329 8.14 -10.98 -14.03
CA ILE A 329 7.60 -12.26 -14.48
C ILE A 329 6.25 -12.00 -15.15
N ARG A 330 6.01 -12.61 -16.32
CA ARG A 330 4.76 -12.50 -17.09
C ARG A 330 3.87 -13.73 -16.95
N SER A 331 4.48 -14.90 -16.82
CA SER A 331 3.77 -16.17 -16.69
C SER A 331 4.71 -17.26 -16.16
N PHE A 332 4.10 -18.28 -15.58
CA PHE A 332 4.74 -19.55 -15.24
C PHE A 332 4.09 -20.68 -16.03
N ASN A 333 4.89 -21.66 -16.41
CA ASN A 333 4.39 -22.95 -16.84
C ASN A 333 4.94 -24.01 -15.88
N ARG A 334 4.08 -24.49 -14.98
CA ARG A 334 4.46 -25.49 -13.97
C ARG A 334 4.78 -26.84 -14.60
N ASP A 335 4.03 -27.23 -15.63
CA ASP A 335 4.20 -28.52 -16.31
C ASP A 335 5.54 -28.61 -17.04
N ASN A 336 5.95 -27.51 -17.67
CA ASN A 336 7.20 -27.41 -18.42
C ASN A 336 8.36 -26.82 -17.59
N HIS A 337 8.13 -26.51 -16.31
CA HIS A 337 9.08 -25.81 -15.44
C HIS A 337 9.71 -24.57 -16.10
N THR A 338 8.90 -23.67 -16.65
CA THR A 338 9.41 -22.44 -17.27
C THR A 338 8.82 -21.17 -16.66
N ILE A 339 9.61 -20.09 -16.71
CA ILE A 339 9.19 -18.73 -16.36
C ILE A 339 9.38 -17.84 -17.57
N THR A 340 8.37 -17.05 -17.93
CA THR A 340 8.54 -16.01 -18.96
C THR A 340 8.69 -14.65 -18.31
N VAL A 341 9.69 -13.88 -18.71
CA VAL A 341 9.99 -12.56 -18.13
C VAL A 341 9.99 -11.42 -19.16
N TYR A 342 9.78 -10.21 -18.67
CA TYR A 342 9.92 -8.92 -19.35
C TYR A 342 10.73 -7.93 -18.51
N PRO A 343 11.61 -7.11 -19.11
CA PRO A 343 12.04 -7.17 -20.50
C PRO A 343 12.76 -8.49 -20.85
N MET A 344 13.11 -8.66 -22.12
CA MET A 344 13.97 -9.76 -22.53
C MET A 344 15.32 -9.67 -21.78
N VAL A 345 15.88 -10.81 -21.38
CA VAL A 345 17.22 -10.95 -20.79
C VAL A 345 18.25 -10.97 -21.93
N PRO A 346 19.13 -9.94 -22.04
CA PRO A 346 20.17 -9.90 -23.05
C PRO A 346 21.09 -11.12 -22.97
N ASP A 347 21.69 -11.53 -24.08
CA ASP A 347 22.50 -12.77 -24.13
C ASP A 347 23.71 -12.68 -23.20
N ALA A 348 24.29 -11.48 -23.04
CA ALA A 348 25.39 -11.21 -22.12
C ALA A 348 25.01 -11.35 -20.63
N GLU A 349 23.72 -11.32 -20.30
CA GLU A 349 23.21 -11.47 -18.94
C GLU A 349 22.72 -12.89 -18.64
N GLN A 350 22.59 -13.78 -19.64
CA GLN A 350 22.04 -15.12 -19.43
C GLN A 350 23.04 -16.02 -18.69
N VAL A 351 22.71 -16.38 -17.44
CA VAL A 351 23.55 -17.20 -16.57
C VAL A 351 22.77 -18.43 -16.08
N LEU A 352 23.25 -19.62 -16.40
CA LEU A 352 22.69 -20.86 -15.86
C LEU A 352 22.96 -20.98 -14.35
N GLY A 353 22.05 -21.59 -13.61
CA GLY A 353 22.18 -21.80 -12.16
C GLY A 353 21.13 -21.07 -11.33
N GLU A 354 21.43 -20.83 -10.05
CA GLU A 354 20.48 -20.27 -9.09
C GLU A 354 20.11 -18.82 -9.42
N ASN A 355 18.80 -18.59 -9.49
CA ASN A 355 18.17 -17.29 -9.65
C ASN A 355 17.23 -17.04 -8.48
N GLN A 356 17.18 -15.80 -7.98
CA GLN A 356 16.33 -15.43 -6.86
C GLN A 356 14.98 -14.88 -7.33
N LEU A 357 13.89 -15.33 -6.71
CA LEU A 357 12.56 -14.74 -6.87
C LEU A 357 12.27 -13.77 -5.73
N VAL A 358 11.66 -12.63 -6.05
CA VAL A 358 11.15 -11.65 -5.08
C VAL A 358 9.65 -11.52 -5.28
N TYR A 359 8.86 -11.79 -4.23
CA TYR A 359 7.39 -11.77 -4.26
C TYR A 359 6.84 -11.60 -2.84
N GLY A 360 5.54 -11.32 -2.72
CA GLY A 360 4.94 -11.01 -1.43
C GLY A 360 5.51 -9.73 -0.82
N GLY A 361 5.18 -9.47 0.44
CA GLY A 361 5.76 -8.39 1.22
C GLY A 361 4.73 -7.62 2.04
N GLY A 362 4.79 -6.29 2.02
CA GLY A 362 3.92 -5.45 2.85
C GLY A 362 2.50 -5.37 2.29
N VAL A 363 2.30 -4.48 1.33
CA VAL A 363 0.95 -4.20 0.82
C VAL A 363 0.89 -4.43 -0.69
N CYS A 364 -0.12 -5.16 -1.13
CA CYS A 364 -0.47 -5.28 -2.56
C CYS A 364 -1.87 -4.75 -2.82
N CYS A 365 -1.93 -3.67 -3.59
CA CYS A 365 -3.17 -3.08 -4.11
C CYS A 365 -3.44 -3.67 -5.51
N TYR A 366 -4.01 -4.87 -5.56
CA TYR A 366 -4.29 -5.57 -6.81
C TYR A 366 -5.31 -4.81 -7.69
N SER A 367 -5.06 -4.74 -8.99
CA SER A 367 -5.85 -4.02 -9.98
C SER A 367 -7.28 -4.55 -10.09
N GLY A 368 -7.49 -5.86 -9.86
CA GLY A 368 -8.81 -6.48 -9.80
C GLY A 368 -9.57 -6.15 -8.51
N GLY A 369 -8.90 -5.54 -7.51
CA GLY A 369 -9.50 -5.13 -6.24
C GLY A 369 -10.03 -3.71 -6.20
N HIS A 370 -9.86 -2.93 -7.27
CA HIS A 370 -10.37 -1.56 -7.41
C HIS A 370 -10.27 -0.72 -6.13
N THR A 371 -9.10 -0.12 -5.89
CA THR A 371 -8.81 0.66 -4.67
C THR A 371 -8.86 2.17 -4.91
N ALA A 372 -9.68 2.63 -5.86
CA ALA A 372 -9.80 4.03 -6.22
C ALA A 372 -10.21 4.88 -5.01
N LYS A 373 -9.49 5.98 -4.77
CA LYS A 373 -9.70 6.88 -3.63
C LYS A 373 -9.62 6.19 -2.27
N GLY A 374 -9.08 4.97 -2.22
CA GLY A 374 -8.74 4.31 -0.96
C GLY A 374 -7.60 5.06 -0.28
N ARG A 375 -7.47 4.85 1.04
CA ARG A 375 -6.39 5.39 1.84
C ARG A 375 -5.77 4.28 2.66
N VAL A 376 -4.47 4.10 2.54
CA VAL A 376 -3.70 3.26 3.44
C VAL A 376 -2.96 4.20 4.38
N GLY A 377 -2.94 3.87 5.67
CA GLY A 377 -2.10 4.57 6.64
C GLY A 377 -0.61 4.42 6.31
N HIS A 378 0.24 4.65 7.28
CA HIS A 378 1.67 4.53 7.04
C HIS A 378 2.08 3.06 6.92
N VAL A 379 2.85 2.72 5.89
CA VAL A 379 3.31 1.36 5.59
C VAL A 379 4.78 1.21 6.00
N TYR A 380 5.05 0.29 6.92
CA TYR A 380 6.37 0.01 7.50
C TYR A 380 6.82 -1.44 7.21
N PRO A 381 7.23 -1.76 5.97
CA PRO A 381 7.75 -3.07 5.64
C PRO A 381 9.23 -3.18 6.00
N MET A 382 9.56 -4.21 6.76
CA MET A 382 10.93 -4.56 7.13
C MET A 382 11.25 -5.99 6.66
N ARG A 383 12.42 -6.17 6.02
CA ARG A 383 12.95 -7.47 5.57
C ARG A 383 11.97 -8.26 4.68
N SER A 384 11.13 -7.54 3.96
CA SER A 384 10.06 -8.10 3.15
C SER A 384 10.43 -8.18 1.67
N GLY A 385 9.68 -8.93 0.88
CA GLY A 385 9.88 -9.05 -0.56
C GLY A 385 9.68 -7.70 -1.27
N ILE A 386 8.43 -7.29 -1.45
CA ILE A 386 8.01 -6.02 -2.00
C ILE A 386 7.26 -5.22 -0.92
N GLY A 387 7.78 -4.07 -0.51
CA GLY A 387 7.18 -3.32 0.59
C GLY A 387 5.78 -2.77 0.28
N LEU A 388 5.61 -2.11 -0.86
CA LEU A 388 4.35 -1.58 -1.34
C LEU A 388 4.23 -1.79 -2.84
N TRP A 389 3.12 -2.36 -3.29
CA TRP A 389 2.88 -2.59 -4.70
C TRP A 389 1.51 -2.07 -5.13
N LEU A 390 1.53 -1.05 -5.99
CA LEU A 390 0.35 -0.37 -6.53
C LEU A 390 0.15 -0.79 -7.98
N THR A 391 -0.88 -1.57 -8.29
CA THR A 391 -0.88 -2.35 -9.55
C THR A 391 -1.82 -1.85 -10.64
N GLY A 392 -2.84 -1.04 -10.30
CA GLY A 392 -3.94 -0.67 -11.19
C GLY A 392 -4.00 0.82 -11.55
N GLN A 393 -4.87 1.16 -12.51
CA GLN A 393 -5.16 2.55 -12.92
C GLN A 393 -5.76 3.40 -11.80
N SER A 394 -6.46 2.76 -10.88
CA SER A 394 -7.09 3.43 -9.74
C SER A 394 -6.54 2.80 -8.48
N SER A 395 -5.46 3.39 -7.96
CA SER A 395 -4.82 2.90 -6.74
C SER A 395 -5.17 3.75 -5.52
N ALA A 396 -4.80 3.24 -4.35
CA ALA A 396 -4.98 3.93 -3.08
C ALA A 396 -3.89 5.00 -2.89
N ASN A 397 -4.24 6.03 -2.13
CA ASN A 397 -3.25 6.94 -1.56
C ASN A 397 -2.67 6.31 -0.29
N VAL A 398 -1.43 6.65 0.02
CA VAL A 398 -0.71 6.13 1.19
C VAL A 398 -0.21 7.30 2.03
N ASP A 399 -0.43 7.26 3.33
CA ASP A 399 -0.03 8.37 4.22
C ASP A 399 1.49 8.51 4.33
N GLY A 400 2.18 7.38 4.33
CA GLY A 400 3.64 7.34 4.32
C GLY A 400 4.17 5.93 4.12
N TYR A 401 5.46 5.87 3.79
CA TYR A 401 6.17 4.65 3.49
C TYR A 401 7.57 4.69 4.11
N THR A 402 7.91 3.66 4.89
CA THR A 402 9.25 3.49 5.49
C THR A 402 9.72 2.07 5.26
N GLY A 403 10.48 1.85 4.18
CA GLY A 403 11.01 0.55 3.82
C GLY A 403 12.39 0.31 4.43
N GLN A 404 12.60 -0.85 5.05
CA GLN A 404 13.89 -1.23 5.62
C GLN A 404 14.31 -2.64 5.20
N PHE A 405 15.44 -2.73 4.49
CA PHE A 405 16.06 -3.97 4.06
C PHE A 405 15.15 -4.90 3.25
N ASN A 406 14.20 -4.33 2.50
CA ASN A 406 13.33 -5.09 1.63
C ASN A 406 14.08 -5.55 0.37
N GLY A 407 13.50 -6.48 -0.38
CA GLY A 407 13.95 -6.78 -1.74
C GLY A 407 13.75 -5.55 -2.61
N ILE A 408 12.48 -5.19 -2.80
CA ILE A 408 12.02 -3.99 -3.50
C ILE A 408 11.19 -3.17 -2.52
N ASP A 409 11.45 -1.87 -2.43
CA ASP A 409 10.66 -1.04 -1.52
C ASP A 409 9.27 -0.71 -2.11
N ILE A 410 9.22 -0.02 -3.26
CA ILE A 410 7.96 0.32 -3.93
C ILE A 410 7.94 -0.22 -5.36
N ALA A 411 6.83 -0.84 -5.75
CA ALA A 411 6.55 -1.19 -7.13
C ALA A 411 5.27 -0.51 -7.62
N MET A 412 5.27 -0.02 -8.86
CA MET A 412 4.15 0.68 -9.49
C MET A 412 3.85 0.10 -10.87
N GLY A 413 2.57 -0.23 -11.07
CA GLY A 413 2.08 -0.98 -12.22
C GLY A 413 2.21 -2.49 -12.03
N ALA A 414 1.32 -3.23 -12.69
CA ALA A 414 1.44 -4.69 -12.81
C ALA A 414 2.05 -5.08 -14.16
N ASN A 415 1.51 -4.63 -15.28
CA ASN A 415 1.91 -5.10 -16.60
C ASN A 415 2.38 -3.92 -17.46
N PRO A 416 3.35 -4.15 -18.38
CA PRO A 416 3.82 -3.11 -19.28
C PRO A 416 2.74 -2.56 -20.22
N GLU A 417 1.72 -3.37 -20.48
CA GLU A 417 0.55 -3.03 -21.30
C GLU A 417 -0.47 -2.14 -20.58
N ASN A 418 -0.49 -2.20 -19.25
CA ASN A 418 -1.53 -1.58 -18.46
C ASN A 418 -1.11 -0.19 -18.02
N ALA A 419 -1.99 0.78 -18.27
CA ALA A 419 -1.82 2.09 -17.65
C ALA A 419 -1.87 1.97 -16.12
N PHE A 420 -0.98 2.69 -15.46
CA PHE A 420 -1.00 2.94 -14.03
C PHE A 420 -1.45 4.40 -13.83
N GLY A 421 -2.41 4.61 -12.92
CA GLY A 421 -2.84 5.95 -12.56
C GLY A 421 -2.16 6.35 -11.27
N GLY A 422 -1.55 7.53 -11.30
CA GLY A 422 -0.72 8.05 -10.21
C GLY A 422 -1.38 7.97 -8.85
N SER A 423 -0.55 7.80 -7.83
CA SER A 423 -0.95 7.74 -6.43
C SER A 423 -0.21 8.80 -5.62
N PHE A 424 -0.82 9.28 -4.54
CA PHE A 424 -0.13 10.12 -3.57
C PHE A 424 0.44 9.25 -2.45
N ILE A 425 1.73 9.41 -2.15
CA ILE A 425 2.39 8.81 -0.98
C ILE A 425 2.95 9.96 -0.13
N GLY A 426 2.40 10.18 1.07
CA GLY A 426 2.65 11.42 1.82
C GLY A 426 4.09 11.61 2.32
N SER A 427 4.77 10.52 2.68
CA SER A 427 6.20 10.53 3.00
C SER A 427 6.87 9.25 2.53
N VAL A 428 8.12 9.33 2.10
CA VAL A 428 8.88 8.17 1.62
C VAL A 428 10.28 8.16 2.24
N TYR A 429 10.63 7.01 2.82
CA TYR A 429 11.97 6.68 3.30
C TYR A 429 12.35 5.27 2.84
N PHE A 430 13.57 5.13 2.33
CA PHE A 430 14.15 3.88 1.89
C PHE A 430 15.45 3.62 2.66
N GLU A 431 15.64 2.38 3.12
CA GLU A 431 16.86 1.97 3.77
C GLU A 431 17.31 0.60 3.27
N ALA A 432 18.50 0.57 2.67
CA ALA A 432 19.21 -0.66 2.33
C ALA A 432 18.37 -1.68 1.54
N SER A 433 17.50 -1.22 0.65
CA SER A 433 16.85 -2.07 -0.35
C SER A 433 17.91 -2.87 -1.10
N ARG A 434 17.67 -4.17 -1.27
CA ARG A 434 18.67 -5.07 -1.85
C ARG A 434 18.67 -5.04 -3.37
N VAL A 435 17.52 -4.79 -3.97
CA VAL A 435 17.31 -4.86 -5.41
C VAL A 435 17.00 -3.49 -5.99
N ALA A 436 15.95 -2.84 -5.47
CA ALA A 436 15.48 -1.56 -5.96
C ALA A 436 14.74 -0.79 -4.87
N ASP A 437 14.91 0.54 -4.87
CA ASP A 437 14.04 1.41 -4.07
C ASP A 437 12.67 1.53 -4.75
N LEU A 438 12.68 1.61 -6.08
CA LEU A 438 11.47 1.79 -6.87
C LEU A 438 11.55 0.99 -8.18
N VAL A 439 10.45 0.30 -8.52
CA VAL A 439 10.25 -0.28 -9.85
C VAL A 439 8.97 0.25 -10.48
N PHE A 440 9.06 0.76 -11.70
CA PHE A 440 7.95 1.22 -12.53
C PHE A 440 7.83 0.35 -13.79
N VAL A 441 6.62 -0.13 -14.07
CA VAL A 441 6.43 -1.24 -15.03
C VAL A 441 5.71 -0.82 -16.30
N ASN A 442 4.98 0.29 -16.26
CA ASN A 442 4.08 0.70 -17.33
C ASN A 442 4.81 1.41 -18.49
N GLN A 443 4.47 1.08 -19.73
CA GLN A 443 5.08 1.63 -20.96
C GLN A 443 4.10 2.47 -21.83
N VAL A 444 2.82 2.64 -21.46
CA VAL A 444 1.88 3.43 -22.28
C VAL A 444 2.12 4.93 -22.09
N SER A 445 2.57 5.60 -23.17
CA SER A 445 3.00 7.00 -23.22
C SER A 445 1.89 8.05 -23.06
N SER A 446 0.62 7.64 -23.03
CA SER A 446 -0.52 8.56 -23.19
C SER A 446 -1.32 8.86 -21.92
N PHE A 447 -1.21 8.08 -20.83
CA PHE A 447 -2.13 8.21 -19.68
C PHE A 447 -1.54 7.92 -18.29
N SER A 448 -0.22 7.99 -18.09
CA SER A 448 0.32 7.92 -16.72
C SER A 448 0.12 9.27 -16.02
N TYR A 449 -0.97 9.42 -15.27
CA TYR A 449 -1.08 10.51 -14.30
C TYR A 449 0.06 10.36 -13.29
N GLY A 450 0.82 11.43 -13.03
CA GLY A 450 2.02 11.36 -12.19
C GLY A 450 1.68 10.96 -10.75
N SER A 451 2.44 10.02 -10.18
CA SER A 451 2.42 9.81 -8.73
C SER A 451 3.14 10.96 -8.04
N ILE A 452 2.79 11.23 -6.79
CA ILE A 452 3.41 12.30 -6.01
C ILE A 452 3.90 11.72 -4.69
N PHE A 453 5.17 11.93 -4.37
CA PHE A 453 5.71 11.73 -3.03
C PHE A 453 5.67 13.07 -2.28
N GLY A 454 4.83 13.18 -1.25
CA GLY A 454 4.56 14.41 -0.52
C GLY A 454 5.74 14.92 0.31
N SER A 455 6.65 14.03 0.67
CA SER A 455 7.97 14.33 1.24
C SER A 455 8.87 13.12 1.05
N CYS A 456 10.17 13.34 0.94
CA CYS A 456 11.12 12.26 0.79
C CYS A 456 12.39 12.49 1.62
N ALA A 457 12.94 11.40 2.14
CA ALA A 457 14.24 11.38 2.79
C ALA A 457 15.10 10.28 2.13
N SER A 458 16.38 10.57 1.91
CA SER A 458 17.36 9.59 1.43
C SER A 458 17.00 8.91 0.10
N LEU A 459 16.52 9.67 -0.89
CA LEU A 459 16.25 9.12 -2.23
C LEU A 459 17.56 8.79 -2.95
N ASN A 460 17.71 7.54 -3.36
CA ASN A 460 18.73 7.12 -4.31
C ASN A 460 18.09 6.75 -5.64
N THR A 461 18.04 7.71 -6.56
CA THR A 461 17.41 7.50 -7.88
C THR A 461 18.16 6.49 -8.75
N ASP A 462 19.42 6.14 -8.44
CA ASP A 462 20.15 5.09 -9.17
C ASP A 462 19.59 3.69 -8.89
N LYS A 463 18.79 3.54 -7.83
CA LYS A 463 18.06 2.31 -7.50
C LYS A 463 16.61 2.32 -8.01
N TRP A 464 16.26 3.27 -8.87
CA TRP A 464 14.95 3.34 -9.49
C TRP A 464 15.01 2.69 -10.86
N TRP A 465 14.07 1.81 -11.14
CA TRP A 465 14.02 1.03 -12.38
C TRP A 465 12.72 1.26 -13.13
N SER A 466 12.81 1.62 -14.40
CA SER A 466 11.67 1.64 -15.32
C SER A 466 11.87 0.53 -16.33
N LEU A 467 10.93 -0.42 -16.39
CA LEU A 467 11.08 -1.61 -17.22
C LEU A 467 10.77 -1.28 -18.68
N GLY A 468 11.81 -1.00 -19.47
CA GLY A 468 11.73 -0.73 -20.92
C GLY A 468 12.22 -1.90 -21.77
N TYR A 469 11.96 -1.85 -23.09
CA TYR A 469 12.40 -2.91 -23.99
C TYR A 469 13.94 -2.98 -24.12
N LYS A 470 14.48 -4.16 -24.48
CA LYS A 470 15.91 -4.52 -24.50
C LYS A 470 16.20 -5.39 -25.71
N ARG A 471 17.32 -5.16 -26.39
CA ARG A 471 17.86 -6.02 -27.46
C ARG A 471 18.82 -7.08 -26.91
N SER A 472 19.01 -8.15 -27.68
CA SER A 472 19.93 -9.26 -27.37
C SER A 472 21.36 -8.78 -27.09
N ASN A 473 21.81 -7.75 -27.83
CA ASN A 473 23.11 -7.12 -27.70
C ASN A 473 23.15 -5.86 -26.82
N THR A 474 22.09 -5.58 -26.06
CA THR A 474 22.07 -4.41 -25.16
C THR A 474 23.11 -4.61 -24.05
N PRO A 475 24.05 -3.69 -23.87
CA PRO A 475 24.95 -3.76 -22.73
C PRO A 475 24.16 -3.65 -21.41
N PRO A 476 24.59 -4.32 -20.34
CA PRO A 476 24.01 -4.12 -19.01
C PRO A 476 23.95 -2.62 -18.69
N ARG A 477 22.81 -2.13 -18.21
CA ARG A 477 22.50 -0.72 -17.87
C ARG A 477 22.28 0.28 -19.01
N LEU A 478 22.35 -0.10 -20.29
CA LEU A 478 22.07 0.79 -21.43
C LEU A 478 20.69 0.56 -22.09
N GLY A 479 19.74 -0.01 -21.35
CA GLY A 479 18.38 -0.27 -21.82
C GLY A 479 17.44 0.93 -21.68
N GLY A 480 17.35 1.78 -22.71
CA GLY A 480 16.19 2.65 -22.96
C GLY A 480 15.90 3.78 -21.97
N LYS A 481 15.04 4.72 -22.37
CA LYS A 481 14.64 5.89 -21.57
C LYS A 481 13.98 5.47 -20.25
N GLN A 482 14.56 5.85 -19.13
CA GLN A 482 13.90 5.78 -17.83
C GLN A 482 12.82 6.87 -17.75
N LEU A 483 11.56 6.52 -17.99
CA LEU A 483 10.44 7.40 -17.68
C LEU A 483 9.91 7.04 -16.29
N PHE A 484 10.04 7.98 -15.35
CA PHE A 484 9.40 7.92 -14.04
C PHE A 484 8.38 9.05 -13.93
N PRO A 485 7.08 8.76 -14.07
CA PRO A 485 6.03 9.75 -13.88
C PRO A 485 5.77 9.95 -12.38
N ILE A 486 6.79 10.35 -11.61
CA ILE A 486 6.71 10.50 -10.15
C ILE A 486 7.27 11.85 -9.74
N ALA A 487 6.42 12.79 -9.36
CA ALA A 487 6.87 14.00 -8.70
C ALA A 487 7.19 13.72 -7.22
N PHE A 488 8.12 14.45 -6.62
CA PHE A 488 8.43 14.34 -5.20
C PHE A 488 8.79 15.70 -4.62
N MET A 489 8.38 15.95 -3.39
CA MET A 489 8.76 17.17 -2.67
C MET A 489 10.17 17.01 -2.08
N ASN A 490 11.10 17.87 -2.48
CA ASN A 490 12.46 17.93 -1.92
C ASN A 490 12.79 19.38 -1.56
N ASN A 491 13.22 19.62 -0.32
CA ASN A 491 13.49 20.95 0.24
C ASN A 491 12.35 21.98 0.05
N GLY A 492 11.09 21.52 0.11
CA GLY A 492 9.91 22.39 -0.05
C GLY A 492 9.54 22.71 -1.50
N GLU A 493 10.28 22.20 -2.48
CA GLU A 493 9.98 22.35 -3.90
C GLU A 493 9.45 21.02 -4.49
N LEU A 494 8.49 21.11 -5.41
CA LEU A 494 8.02 19.94 -6.15
C LEU A 494 9.00 19.62 -7.28
N TRP A 495 9.80 18.59 -7.08
CA TRP A 495 10.65 18.03 -8.11
C TRP A 495 9.81 17.09 -8.96
N THR A 496 9.77 17.34 -10.26
CA THR A 496 9.41 16.31 -11.21
C THR A 496 10.71 15.78 -11.79
N PRO A 497 10.82 14.48 -12.11
CA PRO A 497 11.85 13.96 -13.00
C PRO A 497 11.64 14.65 -14.34
N GLY A 498 12.18 15.86 -14.46
CA GLY A 498 12.18 16.62 -15.69
C GLY A 498 13.13 15.92 -16.64
N GLY A 499 12.64 14.92 -17.38
CA GLY A 499 13.33 14.31 -18.52
C GLY A 499 14.82 14.00 -18.30
N GLY A 500 15.21 13.71 -17.06
CA GLY A 500 16.59 13.74 -16.57
C GLY A 500 17.38 12.49 -16.92
N ARG A 501 17.31 12.10 -18.19
CA ARG A 501 18.25 11.31 -18.99
C ARG A 501 17.66 11.31 -20.40
N GLU A 502 18.30 12.09 -21.27
CA GLU A 502 18.04 12.28 -22.70
C GLU A 502 16.63 11.85 -23.14
N MET A 503 15.71 12.82 -23.22
CA MET A 503 14.65 12.67 -24.20
C MET A 503 15.34 12.46 -25.57
N ASN A 504 15.36 11.24 -26.12
CA ASN A 504 15.45 10.97 -27.57
C ASN A 504 14.35 11.70 -28.39
N TYR A 505 13.59 12.61 -27.78
CA TYR A 505 13.00 13.75 -28.44
C TYR A 505 13.92 14.95 -28.27
N ASP A 506 15.17 14.84 -28.72
CA ASP A 506 15.71 16.00 -29.41
C ASP A 506 14.87 16.13 -30.65
N SER A 507 13.77 16.85 -30.50
CA SER A 507 12.95 17.24 -31.62
C SER A 507 13.87 18.06 -32.50
N ALA A 508 13.98 17.70 -33.78
CA ALA A 508 14.59 18.58 -34.76
C ALA A 508 13.94 19.98 -34.70
N ARG A 509 12.74 20.11 -34.12
CA ARG A 509 12.01 21.35 -33.90
C ARG A 509 11.34 21.41 -32.52
N TYR A 510 11.74 22.37 -31.68
CA TYR A 510 11.04 22.76 -30.45
C TYR A 510 10.00 23.83 -30.76
N VAL A 511 8.71 23.50 -30.70
CA VAL A 511 7.64 24.47 -30.93
C VAL A 511 7.23 25.11 -29.60
N ALA A 512 7.34 26.44 -29.49
CA ALA A 512 6.85 27.18 -28.33
C ALA A 512 5.80 28.21 -28.70
N ASN A 513 4.77 28.27 -27.85
CA ASN A 513 3.57 29.04 -28.08
C ASN A 513 3.51 30.23 -27.10
N SER A 514 2.98 31.36 -27.56
CA SER A 514 2.77 32.57 -26.75
C SER A 514 1.80 32.43 -25.56
N SER A 515 1.13 31.28 -25.39
CA SER A 515 0.09 31.06 -24.38
C SER A 515 0.57 30.45 -23.06
N SER A 516 1.86 30.07 -22.94
CA SER A 516 2.39 29.34 -21.79
C SER A 516 3.22 30.24 -20.87
N PRO A 517 2.86 30.41 -19.57
CA PRO A 517 3.73 31.05 -18.58
C PRO A 517 4.84 30.12 -18.07
N VAL A 518 4.87 28.86 -18.53
CA VAL A 518 5.85 27.86 -18.12
C VAL A 518 7.10 28.00 -18.99
N SER A 519 8.26 28.06 -18.34
CA SER A 519 9.56 28.07 -19.03
C SER A 519 9.78 26.76 -19.79
N TYR A 520 10.27 26.87 -21.02
CA TYR A 520 10.67 25.75 -21.84
C TYR A 520 12.13 25.39 -21.55
N HIS A 521 12.43 24.10 -21.48
CA HIS A 521 13.79 23.60 -21.34
C HIS A 521 14.16 22.82 -22.61
N ALA A 522 15.26 23.20 -23.25
CA ALA A 522 15.78 22.54 -24.43
C ALA A 522 17.23 22.10 -24.19
N GLN A 523 17.53 20.85 -24.51
CA GLN A 523 18.87 20.27 -24.46
C GLN A 523 19.28 19.85 -25.87
N PRO A 524 19.76 20.79 -26.70
CA PRO A 524 20.13 20.52 -28.08
C PRO A 524 21.32 19.54 -28.14
N SER A 525 21.09 18.35 -28.69
CA SER A 525 22.04 17.24 -28.84
C SER A 525 22.29 16.85 -30.31
N ARG A 526 21.40 17.26 -31.22
CA ARG A 526 21.39 17.02 -32.67
C ARG A 526 21.86 18.28 -33.41
N ASN A 527 22.50 18.05 -34.55
CA ASN A 527 22.93 19.11 -35.45
C ASN A 527 21.75 19.78 -36.19
N THR A 528 20.53 19.24 -36.05
CA THR A 528 19.34 19.66 -36.77
C THR A 528 18.31 20.33 -35.85
N THR A 529 18.68 20.68 -34.62
CA THR A 529 17.76 21.26 -33.65
C THR A 529 17.39 22.70 -34.04
N GLU A 530 16.10 22.99 -34.18
CA GLU A 530 15.53 24.33 -34.39
C GLU A 530 14.54 24.69 -33.27
N ILE A 531 14.38 25.98 -33.00
CA ILE A 531 13.33 26.50 -32.11
C ILE A 531 12.31 27.21 -33.00
N HIS A 532 11.03 26.85 -32.91
CA HIS A 532 9.98 27.44 -33.72
C HIS A 532 8.96 28.19 -32.85
N LEU A 533 8.82 29.49 -33.08
CA LEU A 533 7.92 30.38 -32.36
C LEU A 533 6.58 30.48 -33.08
N THR A 534 5.50 30.20 -32.36
CA THR A 534 4.12 30.21 -32.89
C THR A 534 3.23 31.16 -32.09
N ALA A 535 2.33 31.83 -32.80
CA ALA A 535 1.33 32.70 -32.20
C ALA A 535 0.00 31.95 -32.09
N ASN A 536 -0.43 31.69 -30.86
CA ASN A 536 -1.76 31.12 -30.62
C ASN A 536 -2.80 32.25 -30.55
N SER A 537 -3.96 32.07 -31.20
CA SER A 537 -5.09 33.01 -31.13
C SER A 537 -5.61 33.23 -29.71
N GLN A 538 -5.47 32.24 -28.82
CA GLN A 538 -5.78 32.39 -27.39
C GLN A 538 -4.68 33.09 -26.57
N GLY A 539 -3.47 33.22 -27.12
CA GLY A 539 -2.30 33.85 -26.51
C GLY A 539 -2.13 35.33 -26.84
N GLU A 540 -2.97 35.91 -27.72
CA GLU A 540 -2.88 37.33 -28.10
C GLU A 540 -2.99 38.29 -26.91
N ARG A 541 -3.70 37.90 -25.84
CA ARG A 541 -3.82 38.65 -24.58
C ARG A 541 -2.51 38.82 -23.81
N PHE A 542 -1.47 38.04 -24.14
CA PHE A 542 -0.17 38.08 -23.47
C PHE A 542 0.91 38.78 -24.31
N ARG A 543 0.56 39.34 -25.48
CA ARG A 543 1.48 40.14 -26.32
C ARG A 543 2.10 41.27 -25.51
N GLY A 544 3.42 41.41 -25.57
CA GLY A 544 4.18 42.43 -24.85
C GLY A 544 4.21 42.29 -23.33
N VAL A 545 3.62 41.24 -22.75
CA VAL A 545 3.52 41.07 -21.29
C VAL A 545 4.38 39.91 -20.79
N THR A 546 4.29 38.72 -21.41
CA THR A 546 4.96 37.51 -20.92
C THR A 546 5.89 36.96 -21.99
N PRO A 547 7.23 36.93 -21.76
CA PRO A 547 8.15 36.30 -22.69
C PRO A 547 8.05 34.77 -22.60
N ILE A 548 8.22 34.11 -23.74
CA ILE A 548 8.57 32.69 -23.78
C ILE A 548 10.03 32.57 -23.35
N VAL A 549 10.29 31.79 -22.31
CA VAL A 549 11.64 31.55 -21.78
C VAL A 549 12.10 30.17 -22.23
N PHE A 550 13.28 30.10 -22.83
CA PHE A 550 13.96 28.85 -23.18
C PHE A 550 15.28 28.77 -22.43
N HIS A 551 15.48 27.73 -21.64
CA HIS A 551 16.79 27.41 -21.11
C HIS A 551 17.50 26.41 -22.03
N LEU A 552 18.64 26.82 -22.59
CA LEU A 552 19.46 26.03 -23.50
C LEU A 552 20.73 25.56 -22.79
N TYR A 553 20.76 24.27 -22.47
CA TYR A 553 21.91 23.59 -21.85
C TYR A 553 22.41 22.49 -22.79
N GLY A 554 23.69 22.48 -23.15
CA GLY A 554 24.29 21.40 -23.92
C GLY A 554 25.00 20.38 -23.03
N GLN A 555 25.11 19.13 -23.49
CA GLN A 555 25.76 18.04 -22.74
C GLN A 555 27.18 17.71 -23.23
N ARG A 556 27.57 18.23 -24.39
CA ARG A 556 28.81 17.80 -25.07
C ARG A 556 29.96 18.80 -24.94
N GLY A 557 29.66 20.09 -24.73
CA GLY A 557 30.69 21.13 -24.66
C GLY A 557 31.20 21.44 -23.26
N SER A 558 32.35 22.13 -23.20
CA SER A 558 32.88 22.65 -21.95
C SER A 558 31.82 23.52 -21.27
N ASN A 559 31.66 23.34 -19.97
CA ASN A 559 30.76 24.12 -19.12
C ASN A 559 29.27 24.09 -19.49
N GLY A 560 28.77 23.00 -20.10
CA GLY A 560 27.35 22.86 -20.42
C GLY A 560 26.90 23.64 -21.66
N SER A 561 27.83 23.99 -22.54
CA SER A 561 27.59 24.67 -23.82
C SER A 561 26.95 23.77 -24.89
N TYR A 562 26.17 24.38 -25.79
CA TYR A 562 25.56 23.72 -26.95
C TYR A 562 26.45 23.92 -28.18
N HIS A 563 27.05 22.85 -28.73
CA HIS A 563 28.16 22.93 -29.70
C HIS A 563 27.85 23.47 -31.10
N GLN A 564 26.60 23.81 -31.43
CA GLN A 564 26.23 24.19 -32.80
C GLN A 564 25.22 25.33 -32.82
N SER A 565 25.22 26.07 -33.94
CA SER A 565 24.31 27.18 -34.12
C SER A 565 22.87 26.68 -34.24
N ILE A 566 21.94 27.28 -33.49
CA ILE A 566 20.54 26.87 -33.41
C ILE A 566 19.68 27.90 -34.15
N PRO A 567 18.99 27.54 -35.24
CA PRO A 567 18.02 28.43 -35.86
C PRO A 567 16.77 28.59 -34.99
N VAL A 568 16.38 29.84 -34.76
CA VAL A 568 15.08 30.24 -34.21
C VAL A 568 14.22 30.70 -35.38
N THR A 569 13.15 29.97 -35.67
CA THR A 569 12.18 30.25 -36.73
C THR A 569 10.88 30.76 -36.14
N CYS A 570 10.04 31.39 -36.97
CA CYS A 570 8.68 31.79 -36.59
C CYS A 570 7.66 31.42 -37.67
N GLU A 571 6.38 31.47 -37.34
CA GLU A 571 5.28 31.27 -38.29
C GLU A 571 5.34 32.23 -39.50
N GLU A 572 4.76 31.80 -40.62
CA GLU A 572 4.66 32.60 -41.83
C GLU A 572 3.89 33.91 -41.55
N GLY A 573 4.41 35.03 -42.08
CA GLY A 573 3.86 36.37 -41.82
C GLY A 573 4.33 37.03 -40.51
N TYR A 574 5.19 36.34 -39.73
CA TYR A 574 5.87 36.91 -38.56
C TYR A 574 7.35 37.22 -38.86
N THR A 575 7.92 38.12 -38.06
CA THR A 575 9.35 38.49 -38.09
C THR A 575 10.02 38.22 -36.74
N ILE A 576 11.34 38.11 -36.73
CA ILE A 576 12.16 38.01 -35.52
C ILE A 576 13.12 39.20 -35.50
N ASN A 577 13.06 40.01 -34.45
CA ASN A 577 13.84 41.24 -34.30
C ASN A 577 13.75 42.15 -35.56
N GLY A 578 12.56 42.25 -36.15
CA GLY A 578 12.27 43.05 -37.34
C GLY A 578 12.79 42.49 -38.66
N LYS A 579 13.31 41.24 -38.66
CA LYS A 579 13.84 40.57 -39.86
C LYS A 579 13.08 39.28 -40.18
N PRO A 580 13.07 38.83 -41.45
CA PRO A 580 12.57 37.50 -41.80
C PRO A 580 13.32 36.41 -41.02
N SER A 581 12.58 35.40 -40.56
CA SER A 581 13.13 34.17 -39.95
C SER A 581 14.04 33.41 -40.94
N PRO A 582 15.10 32.70 -40.48
CA PRO A 582 15.46 32.44 -39.07
C PRO A 582 16.44 33.44 -38.43
N LEU A 583 16.38 33.57 -37.10
CA LEU A 583 17.46 34.11 -36.28
C LEU A 583 18.40 32.97 -35.87
N THR A 584 19.66 33.03 -36.28
CA THR A 584 20.65 32.01 -35.90
C THR A 584 21.32 32.35 -34.57
N LEU A 585 21.09 31.54 -33.54
CA LEU A 585 21.86 31.58 -32.30
C LEU A 585 23.22 30.95 -32.57
N GLN A 586 24.30 31.73 -32.50
CA GLN A 586 25.65 31.18 -32.63
C GLN A 586 25.96 30.26 -31.45
N ASN A 587 26.83 29.27 -31.66
CA ASN A 587 27.43 28.49 -30.59
C ASN A 587 28.12 29.43 -29.57
N ARG A 588 27.92 29.17 -28.28
CA ARG A 588 28.54 29.88 -27.16
C ARG A 588 29.12 28.86 -26.19
N ASP A 589 30.26 29.18 -25.60
CA ASP A 589 30.95 28.33 -24.60
C ASP A 589 30.28 28.34 -23.21
N ALA A 590 29.00 28.68 -23.15
CA ALA A 590 28.21 28.73 -21.92
C ALA A 590 26.73 28.41 -22.20
N PRO A 591 25.97 27.94 -21.18
CA PRO A 591 24.52 27.84 -21.28
C PRO A 591 23.90 29.21 -21.51
N ILE A 592 22.76 29.25 -22.18
CA ILE A 592 22.01 30.50 -22.38
C ILE A 592 20.54 30.34 -22.00
N THR A 593 19.93 31.45 -21.58
CA THR A 593 18.48 31.60 -21.60
C THR A 593 18.09 32.51 -22.75
N LEU A 594 17.18 32.03 -23.60
CA LEU A 594 16.54 32.82 -24.65
C LEU A 594 15.17 33.30 -24.17
N TYR A 595 14.89 34.57 -24.41
CA TYR A 595 13.61 35.21 -24.13
C TYR A 595 12.99 35.66 -25.45
N ALA A 596 11.82 35.14 -25.80
CA ALA A 596 11.07 35.53 -27.00
C ALA A 596 9.74 36.17 -26.60
N LEU A 597 9.58 37.47 -26.87
CA LEU A 597 8.39 38.24 -26.58
C LEU A 597 7.70 38.64 -27.89
N LEU A 598 6.41 38.31 -28.05
CA LEU A 598 5.64 38.76 -29.20
C LEU A 598 5.15 40.20 -28.96
N GLU A 599 5.61 41.14 -29.77
CA GLU A 599 5.17 42.54 -29.76
C GLU A 599 3.97 42.77 -30.69
N ASN A 600 3.34 43.95 -30.55
CA ASN A 600 2.31 44.40 -31.49
C ASN A 600 2.93 44.59 -32.89
N GLY A 601 2.36 43.91 -33.91
CA GLY A 601 2.82 43.98 -35.30
C GLY A 601 3.51 42.73 -35.84
N ASN A 602 3.14 41.53 -35.37
CA ASN A 602 3.68 40.23 -35.83
C ASN A 602 5.21 40.12 -35.75
N ASN A 603 5.83 40.74 -34.73
CA ASN A 603 7.27 40.72 -34.53
C ASN A 603 7.63 40.08 -33.19
N TRP A 604 8.51 39.09 -33.22
CA TRP A 604 9.10 38.46 -32.05
C TRP A 604 10.38 39.19 -31.65
N ILE A 605 10.41 39.76 -30.46
CA ILE A 605 11.64 40.26 -29.83
C ILE A 605 12.33 39.09 -29.13
N VAL A 606 13.45 38.68 -29.70
CA VAL A 606 14.26 37.59 -29.17
C VAL A 606 15.56 38.15 -28.60
N THR A 607 15.74 37.96 -27.30
CA THR A 607 16.96 38.30 -26.57
C THR A 607 17.53 37.07 -25.90
N LEU A 608 18.80 37.14 -25.51
CA LEU A 608 19.49 36.04 -24.84
C LEU A 608 20.28 36.55 -23.64
N THR A 609 20.43 35.71 -22.63
CA THR A 609 21.30 35.92 -21.47
C THR A 609 22.22 34.72 -21.35
N GLU A 610 23.52 34.99 -21.21
CA GLU A 610 24.52 33.96 -20.99
C GLU A 610 24.69 33.69 -19.50
N HIS A 611 24.74 32.41 -19.13
CA HIS A 611 24.94 32.01 -17.74
C HIS A 611 26.42 31.89 -17.43
N GLN A 612 26.86 32.51 -16.34
CA GLN A 612 28.20 32.24 -15.81
C GLN A 612 28.21 30.85 -15.16
N THR A 613 29.18 30.04 -15.55
CA THR A 613 29.42 28.70 -15.01
C THR A 613 30.74 28.72 -14.24
N LEU A 614 30.76 28.09 -13.06
CA LEU A 614 31.92 27.97 -12.17
C LEU A 614 32.83 26.81 -12.57
#